data_AF-A0A1X0QT20-F1
#
_entry.id   AF-A0A1X0QT20-F1
#
_cell.length_a   1.000
_cell.length_b   1.000
_cell.length_c   1.000
_cell.angle_alpha   90.00
_cell.angle_beta   90.00
_cell.angle_gamma   90.00
#
_symmetry.space_group_name_H-M   'P 1'
#
loop_
_entity.id
_entity.type
_entity.pdbx_description
1 polymer ?
#
loop_
_entity_poly.entity_id
_entity_poly.type
_entity_poly.pdbx_seq_one_letter_code
_entity_poly.pdbx_strand_id
1 'polypeptide(L)'
;MQFKLLTLALFASFFATGFTAAVDTGSAAQDIAPIVGGLTKEQKAFIKPIADSLGFTDLDTMQAKCLFDTVSTIPGVFVDGQPAPSQIVDEFYDTKVSDLVKCVYPAAK
;
A
#
# COMPACT_ATOMS: atom_id res chain seq x y z
N MET A 1 31.83 -32.81 25.56
CA MET A 1 30.91 -32.88 24.40
C MET A 1 29.48 -32.79 24.93
N GLN A 2 28.94 -31.57 25.11
CA GLN A 2 27.56 -31.32 25.53
C GLN A 2 26.78 -30.84 24.30
N PHE A 3 25.96 -31.74 23.75
CA PHE A 3 25.09 -31.44 22.63
C PHE A 3 23.80 -30.78 23.11
N LYS A 4 23.56 -29.57 22.57
CA LYS A 4 22.26 -29.05 22.12
C LYS A 4 21.03 -29.44 22.96
N LEU A 5 20.73 -28.61 23.95
CA LEU A 5 19.40 -28.50 24.57
C LEU A 5 18.82 -27.07 24.39
N LEU A 6 19.04 -26.47 23.22
CA LEU A 6 18.71 -25.05 22.98
C LEU A 6 17.96 -24.82 21.67
N THR A 7 17.07 -25.75 21.30
CA THR A 7 16.30 -25.69 20.04
C THR A 7 14.81 -25.97 20.21
N LEU A 8 14.25 -25.75 21.40
CA LEU A 8 12.81 -25.92 21.63
C LEU A 8 12.15 -24.70 22.26
N ALA A 9 12.43 -23.50 21.73
CA ALA A 9 11.74 -22.26 22.11
C ALA A 9 11.50 -21.29 20.94
N LEU A 10 11.67 -21.73 19.68
CA LEU A 10 11.63 -20.81 18.52
C LEU A 10 10.29 -20.77 17.77
N PHE A 11 9.24 -21.45 18.25
CA PHE A 11 7.96 -21.56 17.53
C PHE A 11 6.74 -21.00 18.28
N ALA A 12 6.92 -20.28 19.40
CA ALA A 12 5.81 -19.70 20.16
C ALA A 12 5.61 -18.18 19.92
N SER A 13 6.40 -17.54 19.06
CA SER A 13 6.40 -16.07 18.93
C SER A 13 5.51 -15.51 17.80
N PHE A 14 4.65 -16.31 17.17
CA PHE A 14 3.84 -15.85 16.03
C PHE A 14 2.39 -15.43 16.36
N PHE A 15 2.02 -15.23 17.62
CA PHE A 15 0.63 -14.89 17.98
C PHE A 15 0.45 -13.80 19.06
N ALA A 16 1.41 -12.90 19.28
CA ALA A 16 1.31 -11.94 20.39
C ALA A 16 1.77 -10.49 20.09
N THR A 17 1.48 -9.96 18.90
CA THR A 17 1.49 -8.50 18.67
C THR A 17 0.24 -8.06 17.94
N GLY A 18 -0.91 -8.37 18.54
CA GLY A 18 -2.11 -7.55 18.38
C GLY A 18 -1.94 -6.26 19.17
N PHE A 19 -2.10 -5.13 18.49
CA PHE A 19 -2.46 -3.82 19.06
C PHE A 19 -1.82 -3.42 20.40
N THR A 20 -0.67 -2.74 20.38
CA THR A 20 -0.43 -1.52 21.19
C THR A 20 0.84 -0.81 20.70
N ALA A 21 0.75 0.51 20.63
CA ALA A 21 1.72 1.45 20.08
C ALA A 21 3.00 1.67 20.92
N ALA A 22 3.97 2.34 20.27
CA ALA A 22 5.00 3.25 20.84
C ALA A 22 6.25 2.54 21.47
N VAL A 23 7.52 2.84 21.18
CA VAL A 23 8.26 3.84 20.36
C VAL A 23 9.68 3.28 20.11
N ASP A 24 10.30 3.74 19.02
CA ASP A 24 11.75 3.95 18.83
C ASP A 24 12.70 2.74 18.77
N THR A 25 13.11 2.38 17.54
CA THR A 25 14.52 2.23 17.17
C THR A 25 14.66 2.08 15.65
N GLY A 26 15.08 3.16 14.99
CA GLY A 26 15.87 3.13 13.76
C GLY A 26 15.25 2.51 12.51
N SER A 27 14.53 3.34 11.75
CA SER A 27 14.46 3.38 10.26
C SER A 27 13.04 3.69 9.76
N ALA A 28 12.34 4.61 10.44
CA ALA A 28 11.12 5.23 9.94
C ALA A 28 11.47 6.38 8.98
N ALA A 29 12.16 6.08 7.89
CA ALA A 29 12.09 6.89 6.69
C ALA A 29 10.90 6.37 5.86
N GLN A 30 9.69 6.52 6.40
CA GLN A 30 8.51 6.68 5.57
C GLN A 30 7.91 8.01 6.00
N ASP A 31 8.52 9.06 5.48
CA ASP A 31 7.92 10.37 5.29
C ASP A 31 6.52 10.17 4.70
N ILE A 32 5.48 10.11 5.54
CA ILE A 32 4.09 10.11 5.06
C ILE A 32 3.66 11.57 4.94
N ALA A 33 4.21 12.30 3.96
CA ALA A 33 3.67 13.57 3.51
C ALA A 33 4.19 13.94 2.10
N PRO A 34 3.33 14.38 1.15
CA PRO A 34 1.89 14.18 1.04
C PRO A 34 1.57 13.36 -0.22
N ILE A 35 0.76 12.30 -0.11
CA ILE A 35 -0.03 11.89 -1.27
C ILE A 35 -0.81 13.15 -1.67
N VAL A 36 -0.63 13.62 -2.89
CA VAL A 36 -0.83 15.02 -3.24
C VAL A 36 -2.32 15.39 -3.15
N GLY A 37 -2.60 16.69 -3.00
CA GLY A 37 -3.92 17.22 -2.63
C GLY A 37 -5.06 16.66 -3.49
N GLY A 38 -6.25 16.48 -2.91
CA GLY A 38 -7.45 16.02 -3.61
C GLY A 38 -8.03 14.69 -3.11
N LEU A 39 -7.25 13.87 -2.41
CA LEU A 39 -7.71 12.62 -1.77
C LEU A 39 -7.81 12.75 -0.25
N THR A 40 -8.75 12.02 0.36
CA THR A 40 -8.86 11.90 1.83
C THR A 40 -7.73 11.04 2.39
N LYS A 41 -7.47 11.10 3.71
CA LYS A 41 -6.45 10.26 4.37
C LYS A 41 -6.69 8.77 4.16
N GLU A 42 -7.94 8.35 4.09
CA GLU A 42 -8.34 6.96 3.90
C GLU A 42 -8.02 6.48 2.48
N GLN A 43 -8.40 7.27 1.47
CA GLN A 43 -8.10 6.99 0.06
C GLN A 43 -6.59 6.91 -0.17
N LYS A 44 -5.85 7.80 0.48
CA LYS A 44 -4.39 7.85 0.48
C LYS A 44 -3.78 6.56 1.04
N ALA A 45 -4.23 6.14 2.21
CA ALA A 45 -3.78 4.89 2.82
C ALA A 45 -4.06 3.69 1.91
N PHE A 46 -5.24 3.67 1.29
CA PHE A 46 -5.66 2.61 0.39
C PHE A 46 -4.78 2.48 -0.85
N ILE A 47 -4.48 3.58 -1.55
CA ILE A 47 -3.69 3.53 -2.80
C ILE A 47 -2.18 3.43 -2.58
N LYS A 48 -1.69 3.69 -1.36
CA LYS A 48 -0.27 3.65 -1.03
C LYS A 48 0.44 2.37 -1.50
N PRO A 49 -0.01 1.15 -1.15
CA PRO A 49 0.68 -0.06 -1.60
C PRO A 49 0.73 -0.22 -3.13
N ILE A 50 -0.25 0.32 -3.86
CA ILE A 50 -0.29 0.28 -5.32
C ILE A 50 0.71 1.28 -5.89
N ALA A 51 0.74 2.50 -5.34
CA ALA A 51 1.72 3.53 -5.69
C ALA A 51 3.15 3.06 -5.43
N ASP A 52 3.40 2.50 -4.24
CA ASP A 52 4.69 1.94 -3.85
C ASP A 52 5.12 0.82 -4.80
N SER A 53 4.18 -0.07 -5.15
CA SER A 53 4.46 -1.15 -6.09
C SER A 53 4.85 -0.63 -7.48
N LEU A 54 4.20 0.43 -7.97
CA LEU A 54 4.49 1.06 -9.26
C LEU A 54 5.78 1.90 -9.23
N GLY A 55 6.42 2.03 -8.07
CA GLY A 55 7.61 2.86 -7.87
C GLY A 55 7.31 4.36 -7.86
N PHE A 56 6.06 4.76 -7.63
CA PHE A 56 5.70 6.16 -7.49
C PHE A 56 6.05 6.65 -6.09
N THR A 57 7.07 7.51 -5.98
CA THR A 57 7.44 8.16 -4.72
C THR A 57 6.58 9.40 -4.44
N ASP A 58 6.20 10.12 -5.50
CA ASP A 58 5.37 11.32 -5.44
C ASP A 58 4.37 11.28 -6.60
N LEU A 59 3.08 11.26 -6.27
CA LEU A 59 1.99 11.30 -7.25
C LEU A 59 1.35 12.67 -7.19
N ASP A 60 1.33 13.46 -8.26
CA ASP A 60 0.61 14.74 -8.25
C ASP A 60 -0.93 14.56 -8.07
N THR A 61 -1.68 15.65 -7.82
CA THR A 61 -3.13 15.60 -7.59
C THR A 61 -3.89 14.81 -8.66
N MET A 62 -3.55 15.04 -9.93
CA MET A 62 -4.19 14.39 -11.06
C MET A 62 -3.82 12.91 -11.10
N GLN A 63 -2.54 12.58 -10.95
CA GLN A 63 -2.07 11.19 -10.91
C GLN A 63 -2.68 10.41 -9.76
N ALA A 64 -2.70 10.98 -8.55
CA ALA A 64 -3.28 10.35 -7.37
C ALA A 64 -4.78 10.10 -7.56
N LYS A 65 -5.52 11.08 -8.12
CA LYS A 65 -6.94 10.92 -8.44
C LYS A 65 -7.16 9.83 -9.50
N CYS A 66 -6.37 9.83 -10.59
CA CYS A 66 -6.44 8.81 -11.63
C CYS A 66 -6.18 7.42 -11.07
N LEU A 67 -5.18 7.26 -10.20
CA LEU A 67 -4.86 6.00 -9.54
C LEU A 67 -6.03 5.53 -8.68
N PHE A 68 -6.56 6.41 -7.85
CA PHE A 68 -7.70 6.11 -6.98
C PHE A 68 -8.96 5.73 -7.77
N ASP A 69 -9.33 6.53 -8.78
CA ASP A 69 -10.50 6.25 -9.62
C ASP A 69 -10.33 4.89 -10.33
N THR A 70 -9.14 4.63 -10.86
CA THR A 70 -8.84 3.41 -11.61
C THR A 70 -8.93 2.17 -10.71
N VAL A 71 -8.31 2.19 -9.52
CA VAL A 71 -8.40 1.06 -8.58
C VAL A 71 -9.84 0.88 -8.08
N SER A 72 -10.60 1.96 -7.91
CA SER A 72 -12.00 1.89 -7.49
C SER A 72 -12.92 1.23 -8.52
N THR A 73 -12.47 1.06 -9.77
CA THR A 73 -13.19 0.29 -10.79
C THR A 73 -13.03 -1.22 -10.65
N ILE A 74 -12.14 -1.70 -9.78
CA ILE A 74 -11.96 -3.13 -9.51
C ILE A 74 -13.15 -3.61 -8.67
N PRO A 75 -13.84 -4.68 -9.08
CA PRO A 75 -14.99 -5.21 -8.34
C PRO A 75 -14.59 -5.62 -6.92
N GLY A 76 -15.40 -5.22 -5.93
CA GLY A 76 -15.18 -5.61 -4.53
C GLY A 76 -14.18 -4.73 -3.77
N VAL A 77 -13.66 -3.66 -4.37
CA VAL A 77 -12.88 -2.65 -3.66
C VAL A 77 -13.73 -1.91 -2.64
N PHE A 78 -13.27 -1.89 -1.39
CA PHE A 78 -13.80 -1.06 -0.31
C PHE A 78 -12.68 -0.20 0.26
N VAL A 79 -12.97 1.09 0.42
CA VAL A 79 -12.03 2.07 0.97
C VAL A 79 -12.48 2.38 2.39
N ASP A 80 -11.81 1.76 3.35
CA ASP A 80 -12.07 1.87 4.79
C ASP A 80 -10.91 2.52 5.55
N GLY A 81 -9.96 3.10 4.81
CA GLY A 81 -8.73 3.66 5.33
C GLY A 81 -7.66 2.64 5.69
N GLN A 82 -7.89 1.35 5.43
CA GLN A 82 -6.82 0.36 5.42
C GLN A 82 -6.08 0.37 4.07
N PRO A 83 -4.81 -0.08 4.05
CA PRO A 83 -4.09 -0.30 2.80
C PRO A 83 -4.82 -1.29 1.90
N ALA A 84 -4.78 -1.09 0.58
CA ALA A 84 -5.36 -2.06 -0.34
C ALA A 84 -4.75 -3.46 -0.11
N PRO A 85 -5.58 -4.51 -0.03
CA PRO A 85 -5.07 -5.87 0.14
C PRO A 85 -4.31 -6.30 -1.11
N SER A 86 -3.33 -7.21 -0.95
CA SER A 86 -2.44 -7.62 -2.04
C SER A 86 -3.21 -8.13 -3.27
N GLN A 87 -4.34 -8.80 -3.08
CA GLN A 87 -5.19 -9.28 -4.17
C GLN A 87 -5.68 -8.13 -5.08
N ILE A 88 -6.02 -6.97 -4.50
CA ILE A 88 -6.42 -5.79 -5.27
C ILE A 88 -5.21 -5.14 -5.95
N VAL A 89 -4.04 -5.16 -5.30
CA VAL A 89 -2.79 -4.68 -5.91
C VAL A 89 -2.44 -5.53 -7.14
N ASP A 90 -2.48 -6.85 -7.01
CA ASP A 90 -2.19 -7.79 -8.10
C ASP A 90 -3.21 -7.63 -9.23
N GLU A 91 -4.51 -7.55 -8.92
CA GLU A 91 -5.55 -7.37 -9.93
C GLU A 91 -5.44 -6.01 -10.64
N PHE A 92 -5.04 -4.96 -9.92
CA PHE A 92 -4.74 -3.66 -10.51
C PHE A 92 -3.61 -3.79 -11.55
N TYR A 93 -2.55 -4.51 -11.20
CA TYR A 93 -1.41 -4.73 -12.09
C TYR A 93 -1.80 -5.48 -13.37
N ASP A 94 -2.57 -6.55 -13.21
CA ASP A 94 -2.93 -7.43 -14.32
C ASP A 94 -3.93 -6.77 -15.27
N THR A 95 -4.83 -5.93 -14.75
CA THR A 95 -6.01 -5.50 -15.53
C THR A 95 -6.14 -3.99 -15.72
N LYS A 96 -5.51 -3.16 -14.88
CA LYS A 96 -5.83 -1.72 -14.80
C LYS A 96 -4.68 -0.77 -15.11
N VAL A 97 -3.44 -1.24 -15.23
CA VAL A 97 -2.28 -0.38 -15.54
C VAL A 97 -2.47 0.41 -16.84
N SER A 98 -3.04 -0.22 -17.88
CA SER A 98 -3.32 0.48 -19.14
C SER A 98 -4.32 1.62 -18.97
N ASP A 99 -5.33 1.45 -18.12
CA ASP A 99 -6.35 2.46 -17.87
C ASP A 99 -5.81 3.61 -17.02
N LEU A 100 -4.92 3.31 -16.06
CA LEU A 100 -4.16 4.34 -15.34
C LEU A 100 -3.38 5.22 -16.33
N VAL A 101 -2.62 4.61 -17.24
CA VAL A 101 -1.81 5.34 -18.23
C VAL A 101 -2.68 6.24 -19.11
N LYS A 102 -3.85 5.75 -19.56
CA LYS A 102 -4.81 6.57 -20.33
C LYS A 102 -5.38 7.73 -19.52
N CYS A 103 -5.60 7.53 -18.22
CA CYS A 103 -6.09 8.59 -17.34
C CYS A 103 -5.04 9.68 -17.14
N VAL A 104 -3.79 9.30 -16.86
CA VAL A 104 -2.68 10.23 -16.60
C VAL A 104 -2.22 10.94 -17.88
N TYR A 105 -2.18 10.22 -19.00
CA TYR A 105 -1.79 10.74 -20.30
C TYR A 105 -2.97 10.61 -21.29
N PRO A 106 -4.03 11.41 -21.11
CA PRO A 106 -5.12 11.40 -22.06
C PRO A 106 -4.55 11.82 -23.42
N ALA A 107 -4.81 11.02 -24.46
CA ALA A 107 -4.40 11.37 -25.81
C ALA A 107 -4.91 12.78 -26.12
N ALA A 108 -3.99 13.68 -26.47
CA ALA A 108 -4.35 15.03 -26.88
C ALA A 108 -5.34 14.91 -28.05
N LYS A 109 -6.51 15.53 -27.89
CA LYS A 109 -7.53 15.61 -28.94
C LYS A 109 -7.07 16.46 -30.10
#